data_AF-A0A4Z0M1U3-F1
#
_entry.id   AF-A0A4Z0M1U3-F1
#
_cell.length_a   1.000
_cell.length_b   1.000
_cell.length_c   1.000
_cell.angle_alpha   90.00
_cell.angle_beta   90.00
_cell.angle_gamma   90.00
#
_symmetry.space_group_name_H-M   'P 1'
#
loop_
_entity.id
_entity.type
_entity.pdbx_description
1 polymer ?
#
loop_
_entity_poly.entity_id
_entity_poly.type
_entity_poly.pdbx_seq_one_letter_code
_entity_poly.pdbx_strand_id
1 'polypeptide(L)'
;MAPQVLNIDTSGGRMSQVAALLETLKREMKAAGITYAMAGAQLGLSESSIKRLFSDQHLSLERLEQLCALVGLDITTLVRKMGEERKRIAMLSREQEREVAAHPKLLLVAICVLNRLSFDEIVATYTIGEHECIQLLARLDRLKIIDLLPNNRFRLVVDEDFRWIPDGPIQRFFRREVQPAFLDSNFTGSGEKLLFQSGMLSRAAMDTLQRRMEKLLAEFNEQHQADIELPLEQRFGCSILVAMRAWEFAYFSQFRRQPSAKQV
;
A
#
# COMPACT_ATOMS: atom_id res chain seq x y z
N MET A 1 -6.27 -44.34 30.98
CA MET A 1 -5.45 -43.47 30.11
C MET A 1 -6.40 -42.66 29.26
N ALA A 2 -6.67 -41.43 29.68
CA ALA A 2 -7.52 -40.48 28.95
C ALA A 2 -6.62 -39.54 28.13
N PRO A 3 -6.97 -39.21 26.88
CA PRO A 3 -6.19 -38.26 26.10
C PRO A 3 -6.45 -36.84 26.61
N GLN A 4 -5.38 -36.16 27.03
CA GLN A 4 -5.38 -34.74 27.35
C GLN A 4 -5.53 -33.94 26.05
N VAL A 5 -6.65 -33.24 25.94
CA VAL A 5 -6.90 -32.22 24.91
C VAL A 5 -6.00 -31.03 25.21
N LEU A 6 -5.04 -30.77 24.33
CA LEU A 6 -4.19 -29.58 24.38
C LEU A 6 -5.05 -28.36 24.01
N ASN A 7 -5.37 -27.53 25.01
CA ASN A 7 -5.92 -26.19 24.78
C ASN A 7 -4.86 -25.33 24.08
N ILE A 8 -5.10 -24.98 22.83
CA ILE A 8 -4.32 -23.96 22.12
C ILE A 8 -4.91 -22.61 22.53
N ASP A 9 -4.21 -21.94 23.44
CA ASP A 9 -4.44 -20.55 23.79
C ASP A 9 -4.01 -19.66 22.61
N THR A 10 -4.96 -19.23 21.79
CA THR A 10 -4.74 -18.26 20.71
C THR A 10 -4.82 -16.83 21.23
N SER A 11 -3.83 -16.40 22.00
CA SER A 11 -3.67 -15.02 22.46
C SER A 11 -2.65 -14.26 21.60
N GLY A 12 -3.08 -13.97 20.37
CA GLY A 12 -2.53 -12.93 19.51
C GLY A 12 -3.71 -12.31 18.78
N GLY A 13 -4.27 -11.24 19.36
CA GLY A 13 -5.63 -10.73 19.11
C GLY A 13 -5.96 -10.45 17.65
N ARG A 14 -6.32 -11.49 16.91
CA ARG A 14 -7.00 -11.41 15.61
C ARG A 14 -8.39 -10.88 15.90
N MET A 15 -8.66 -9.62 15.56
CA MET A 15 -10.03 -9.09 15.57
C MET A 15 -10.90 -10.06 14.78
N SER A 16 -11.98 -10.56 15.40
CA SER A 16 -12.88 -11.50 14.73
C SER A 16 -13.44 -10.83 13.47
N GLN A 17 -13.59 -11.58 12.38
CA GLN A 17 -14.19 -11.02 11.15
C GLN A 17 -15.59 -10.47 11.42
N VAL A 18 -16.30 -11.06 12.39
CA VAL A 18 -17.59 -10.58 12.89
C VAL A 18 -17.45 -9.20 13.55
N ALA A 19 -16.46 -8.99 14.42
CA ALA A 19 -16.20 -7.69 15.03
C ALA A 19 -15.88 -6.61 13.98
N ALA A 20 -15.05 -6.94 13.00
CA ALA A 20 -14.71 -6.03 11.92
C ALA A 20 -15.95 -5.64 11.10
N LEU A 21 -16.80 -6.61 10.77
CA LEU A 21 -18.04 -6.40 10.03
C LEU A 21 -19.03 -5.51 10.81
N LEU A 22 -19.15 -5.72 12.13
CA LEU A 22 -20.01 -4.91 13.00
C LEU A 22 -19.49 -3.47 13.14
N GLU A 23 -18.18 -3.26 13.25
CA GLU A 23 -17.61 -1.92 13.26
C GLU A 23 -17.75 -1.21 11.90
N THR A 24 -17.63 -1.95 10.78
CA THR A 24 -17.96 -1.42 9.44
C THR A 24 -19.42 -0.94 9.40
N LEU A 25 -20.37 -1.79 9.81
CA LEU A 25 -21.79 -1.46 9.81
C LEU A 25 -22.12 -0.26 10.70
N LYS A 26 -21.57 -0.22 11.91
CA LYS A 26 -21.78 0.88 12.87
C LYS A 26 -21.38 2.24 12.31
N ARG A 27 -20.30 2.30 11.54
CA ARG A 27 -19.87 3.54 10.91
C ARG A 27 -20.73 3.89 9.71
N GLU A 28 -21.14 2.93 8.88
CA GLU A 28 -22.11 3.19 7.79
C GLU A 28 -23.43 3.73 8.37
N MET A 29 -23.90 3.19 9.50
CA MET A 29 -25.03 3.75 10.25
C MET A 29 -24.78 5.20 10.66
N LYS A 30 -23.60 5.49 11.22
CA LYS A 30 -23.22 6.87 11.59
C LYS A 30 -23.16 7.81 10.38
N ALA A 31 -22.63 7.35 9.24
CA ALA A 31 -22.52 8.12 8.01
C ALA A 31 -23.91 8.41 7.40
N ALA A 32 -24.84 7.46 7.52
CA ALA A 32 -26.23 7.63 7.13
C ALA A 32 -27.07 8.42 8.15
N GLY A 33 -26.47 8.90 9.25
CA GLY A 33 -27.18 9.63 10.32
C GLY A 33 -28.12 8.74 11.14
N ILE A 34 -27.98 7.42 11.08
CA ILE A 34 -28.82 6.45 11.78
C ILE A 34 -28.23 6.18 13.17
N THR A 35 -29.02 6.50 14.19
CA THR A 35 -28.66 6.22 15.59
C THR A 35 -29.16 4.84 16.02
N TYR A 36 -28.60 4.30 17.11
CA TYR A 36 -29.10 3.06 17.69
C TYR A 36 -30.57 3.15 18.16
N ALA A 37 -31.04 4.33 18.56
CA ALA A 37 -32.44 4.55 18.89
C ALA A 37 -33.35 4.42 17.65
N MET A 38 -32.92 4.98 16.51
CA MET A 38 -33.64 4.87 15.24
C MET A 38 -33.64 3.43 14.72
N ALA A 39 -32.49 2.74 14.79
CA ALA A 39 -32.40 1.33 14.43
C ALA A 39 -33.28 0.47 15.33
N GLY A 40 -33.30 0.73 16.64
CA GLY A 40 -34.17 0.05 17.59
C GLY A 40 -35.65 0.22 17.24
N ALA A 41 -36.08 1.45 16.96
CA ALA A 41 -37.46 1.74 16.57
C ALA A 41 -37.91 0.98 15.31
N GLN A 42 -37.05 0.87 14.30
CA GLN A 42 -37.36 0.15 13.06
C GLN A 42 -37.33 -1.38 13.23
N LEU A 43 -36.52 -1.89 14.14
CA LEU A 43 -36.32 -3.33 14.36
C LEU A 43 -37.19 -3.92 15.47
N GLY A 44 -38.00 -3.08 16.14
CA GLY A 44 -38.81 -3.46 17.30
C GLY A 44 -37.98 -3.78 18.54
N LEU A 45 -36.82 -3.13 18.71
CA LEU A 45 -35.87 -3.38 19.79
C LEU A 45 -35.59 -2.10 20.60
N SER A 46 -35.28 -2.26 21.88
CA SER A 46 -34.77 -1.14 22.68
C SER A 46 -33.38 -0.72 22.21
N GLU A 47 -33.02 0.56 22.39
CA GLU A 47 -31.67 1.04 22.12
C GLU A 47 -30.60 0.24 22.89
N SER A 48 -30.89 -0.17 24.13
CA SER A 48 -30.02 -1.03 24.94
C SER A 48 -29.80 -2.39 24.30
N SER A 49 -30.82 -2.96 23.65
CA SER A 49 -30.72 -4.23 22.93
C SER A 49 -29.83 -4.09 21.69
N ILE A 50 -29.97 -2.99 20.94
CA ILE A 50 -29.09 -2.70 19.80
C ILE A 50 -27.64 -2.55 20.27
N LYS A 51 -27.37 -1.79 21.33
CA LYS A 51 -26.02 -1.65 21.90
C LYS A 51 -25.42 -3.01 22.27
N ARG A 52 -26.23 -3.88 22.87
CA ARG A 52 -25.82 -5.24 23.26
C ARG A 52 -25.47 -6.11 22.05
N LEU A 53 -26.24 -6.02 20.96
CA LEU A 53 -25.93 -6.76 19.73
C LEU A 53 -24.55 -6.40 19.15
N PHE A 54 -24.16 -5.11 19.21
CA PHE A 54 -22.85 -4.67 18.76
C PHE A 54 -21.72 -4.99 19.75
N SER A 55 -21.96 -4.92 21.07
CA SER A 55 -20.93 -5.22 22.09
C SER A 55 -20.62 -6.70 22.19
N ASP A 56 -21.65 -7.55 22.15
CA ASP A 56 -21.54 -8.98 22.43
C ASP A 56 -21.13 -9.77 21.19
N GLN A 57 -21.07 -9.11 20.02
CA GLN A 57 -20.77 -9.70 18.71
C GLN A 57 -21.69 -10.88 18.33
N HIS A 58 -22.84 -11.00 19.00
CA HIS A 58 -23.86 -12.01 18.77
C HIS A 58 -25.02 -11.37 17.99
N LEU A 59 -24.89 -11.38 16.67
CA LEU A 59 -25.90 -10.90 15.73
C LEU A 59 -26.26 -12.04 14.78
N SER A 60 -27.55 -12.33 14.58
CA SER A 60 -27.97 -13.27 13.55
C SER A 60 -27.77 -12.66 12.16
N LEU A 61 -27.61 -13.50 11.14
CA LEU A 61 -27.47 -13.04 9.76
C LEU A 61 -28.68 -12.23 9.28
N GLU A 62 -29.89 -12.62 9.70
CA GLU A 62 -31.12 -11.88 9.44
C GLU A 62 -31.10 -10.48 10.06
N ARG A 63 -30.59 -10.34 11.30
CA ARG A 63 -30.47 -9.03 11.94
C ARG A 63 -29.39 -8.17 11.29
N LEU A 64 -28.32 -8.79 10.79
CA LEU A 64 -27.31 -8.10 9.99
C LEU A 64 -27.92 -7.54 8.70
N GLU A 65 -28.68 -8.35 7.97
CA GLU A 65 -29.38 -7.94 6.75
C GLU A 65 -30.33 -6.76 7.00
N GLN A 66 -31.13 -6.84 8.06
CA GLN A 66 -32.06 -5.76 8.41
C GLN A 66 -31.34 -4.45 8.74
N LEU A 67 -30.23 -4.50 9.48
CA LEU A 67 -29.41 -3.31 9.78
C LEU A 67 -28.71 -2.76 8.52
N CYS A 68 -28.23 -3.61 7.63
CA CYS A 68 -27.69 -3.21 6.33
C CYS A 68 -28.75 -2.49 5.48
N ALA A 69 -29.97 -3.01 5.45
CA ALA A 69 -31.08 -2.40 4.71
C ALA A 69 -31.42 -0.99 5.22
N LEU A 70 -31.30 -0.74 6.53
CA LEU A 70 -31.51 0.61 7.10
C LEU A 70 -30.52 1.65 6.53
N VAL A 71 -29.30 1.23 6.21
CA VAL A 71 -28.25 2.10 5.64
C VAL A 71 -28.19 2.03 4.11
N GLY A 72 -29.14 1.34 3.46
CA GLY A 72 -29.19 1.19 2.01
C GLY A 72 -28.07 0.31 1.44
N LEU A 73 -27.57 -0.64 2.23
CA LEU A 73 -26.51 -1.58 1.82
C LEU A 73 -27.03 -3.02 1.79
N ASP A 74 -26.43 -3.84 0.93
CA ASP A 74 -26.49 -5.29 1.06
C ASP A 74 -25.26 -5.83 1.83
N ILE A 75 -25.32 -7.09 2.26
CA ILE A 75 -24.23 -7.72 3.03
C ILE A 75 -22.95 -7.80 2.19
N THR A 76 -23.05 -8.03 0.88
CA THR A 76 -21.89 -8.12 -0.03
C THR A 76 -21.12 -6.80 -0.07
N THR A 77 -21.84 -5.68 -0.15
CA THR A 77 -21.29 -4.32 -0.14
C THR A 77 -20.69 -4.00 1.22
N LEU A 78 -21.32 -4.43 2.32
CA LEU A 78 -20.75 -4.29 3.65
C LEU A 78 -19.42 -5.04 3.79
N VAL A 79 -19.33 -6.28 3.28
CA VAL A 79 -18.09 -7.07 3.27
C VAL A 79 -17.01 -6.43 2.40
N ARG A 80 -17.38 -5.89 1.23
CA ARG A 80 -16.45 -5.14 0.36
C ARG A 80 -15.89 -3.91 1.08
N LYS A 81 -16.75 -3.09 1.67
CA LYS A 81 -16.38 -1.92 2.48
C LYS A 81 -15.49 -2.30 3.66
N MET A 82 -15.77 -3.41 4.34
CA MET A 82 -14.89 -3.94 5.41
C MET A 82 -13.46 -4.24 4.89
N GLY A 83 -13.34 -4.69 3.63
CA GLY A 83 -12.06 -4.98 2.98
C GLY A 83 -11.30 -3.73 2.52
N GLU A 84 -12.01 -2.71 2.04
CA GLU A 84 -11.45 -1.40 1.67
C GLU A 84 -10.84 -0.67 2.89
N GLU A 85 -11.35 -0.96 4.09
CA GLU A 85 -11.08 -0.16 5.28
C GLU A 85 -10.11 -0.75 6.29
N ARG A 86 -9.62 -1.97 6.02
CA ARG A 86 -8.44 -2.46 6.73
C ARG A 86 -7.28 -1.55 6.39
N LYS A 87 -7.11 -0.48 7.19
CA LYS A 87 -6.11 0.58 7.08
C LYS A 87 -4.90 0.12 6.30
N ARG A 88 -4.96 0.32 4.99
CA ARG A 88 -3.85 -0.03 4.15
C ARG A 88 -2.77 1.02 4.39
N ILE A 89 -1.54 0.57 4.64
CA ILE A 89 -0.46 1.49 4.94
C ILE A 89 -0.12 2.25 3.65
N ALA A 90 -0.40 3.55 3.62
CA ALA A 90 -0.04 4.39 2.48
C ALA A 90 1.47 4.70 2.44
N MET A 91 2.13 4.74 3.60
CA MET A 91 3.56 5.02 3.71
C MET A 91 4.14 4.33 4.94
N LEU A 92 5.37 3.82 4.83
CA LEU A 92 6.11 3.36 6.01
C LEU A 92 6.57 4.55 6.86
N SER A 93 6.80 4.29 8.15
CA SER A 93 7.56 5.20 9.01
C SER A 93 9.04 5.23 8.63
N ARG A 94 9.73 6.29 9.02
CA ARG A 94 11.16 6.47 8.70
C ARG A 94 12.04 5.38 9.30
N GLU A 95 11.65 4.84 10.45
CA GLU A 95 12.34 3.74 11.11
C GLU A 95 12.15 2.42 10.35
N GLN A 96 10.92 2.12 9.93
CA GLN A 96 10.62 0.96 9.08
C GLN A 96 11.39 1.04 7.75
N GLU A 97 11.40 2.19 7.06
CA GLU A 97 12.21 2.34 5.84
C GLU A 97 13.70 2.16 6.09
N ARG A 98 14.21 2.62 7.25
CA ARG A 98 15.62 2.45 7.60
C ARG A 98 15.95 0.98 7.78
N GLU A 99 15.08 0.22 8.45
CA GLU A 99 15.26 -1.22 8.62
C GLU A 99 15.28 -1.93 7.26
N VAL A 100 14.32 -1.63 6.38
CA VAL A 100 14.26 -2.21 5.04
C VAL A 100 15.49 -1.83 4.21
N ALA A 101 15.86 -0.56 4.18
CA ALA A 101 17.00 -0.05 3.40
C ALA A 101 18.37 -0.51 3.91
N ALA A 102 18.48 -0.90 5.19
CA ALA A 102 19.72 -1.39 5.77
C ALA A 102 20.08 -2.82 5.31
N HIS A 103 19.11 -3.58 4.77
CA HIS A 103 19.29 -4.97 4.38
C HIS A 103 18.91 -5.18 2.91
N PRO A 104 19.90 -5.32 1.99
CA PRO A 104 19.64 -5.42 0.56
C PRO A 104 18.63 -6.51 0.18
N LYS A 105 18.74 -7.70 0.77
CA LYS A 105 17.79 -8.81 0.53
C LYS A 105 16.39 -8.53 1.08
N LEU A 106 16.27 -7.80 2.19
CA LEU A 106 14.96 -7.41 2.73
C LEU A 106 14.29 -6.39 1.83
N LEU A 107 15.04 -5.40 1.33
CA LEU A 107 14.54 -4.44 0.35
C LEU A 107 14.13 -5.12 -0.95
N LEU A 108 14.94 -6.08 -1.44
CA LEU A 108 14.61 -6.87 -2.62
C LEU A 108 13.28 -7.62 -2.43
N VAL A 109 13.16 -8.42 -1.36
CA VAL A 109 11.92 -9.17 -1.09
C VAL A 109 10.73 -8.22 -0.87
N ALA A 110 10.94 -7.06 -0.23
CA ALA A 110 9.89 -6.05 -0.12
C ALA A 110 9.41 -5.57 -1.49
N ILE A 111 10.33 -5.27 -2.41
CA ILE A 111 9.99 -4.86 -3.78
C ILE A 111 9.28 -5.99 -4.53
N CYS A 112 9.75 -7.25 -4.42
CA CYS A 112 9.10 -8.39 -5.06
C CYS A 112 7.65 -8.57 -4.58
N VAL A 113 7.45 -8.48 -3.27
CA VAL A 113 6.14 -8.63 -2.64
C VAL A 113 5.20 -7.49 -3.03
N LEU A 114 5.70 -6.25 -3.10
CA LEU A 114 4.94 -5.09 -3.62
C LEU A 114 4.55 -5.28 -5.09
N ASN A 115 5.39 -5.93 -5.90
CA ASN A 115 5.11 -6.32 -7.28
C ASN A 115 4.31 -7.64 -7.40
N ARG A 116 3.82 -8.17 -6.27
CA ARG A 116 3.02 -9.39 -6.13
C ARG A 116 3.66 -10.69 -6.63
N LEU A 117 4.99 -10.79 -6.60
CA LEU A 117 5.68 -12.06 -6.82
C LEU A 117 5.45 -12.97 -5.61
N SER A 118 4.99 -14.20 -5.85
CA SER A 118 4.81 -15.24 -4.85
C SER A 118 6.12 -15.70 -4.22
N PHE A 119 6.02 -16.43 -3.10
CA PHE A 119 7.18 -17.03 -2.45
C PHE A 119 8.02 -17.89 -3.40
N ASP A 120 7.36 -18.76 -4.18
CA ASP A 120 8.04 -19.66 -5.11
C ASP A 120 8.73 -18.89 -6.23
N GLU A 121 8.09 -17.85 -6.77
CA GLU A 121 8.71 -16.97 -7.79
C GLU A 121 9.93 -16.22 -7.23
N ILE A 122 9.88 -15.75 -5.98
CA ILE A 122 11.02 -15.06 -5.36
C ILE A 122 12.22 -16.01 -5.22
N VAL A 123 11.99 -17.21 -4.70
CA VAL A 123 13.05 -18.22 -4.49
C VAL A 123 13.58 -18.75 -5.83
N ALA A 124 12.74 -18.86 -6.85
CA ALA A 124 13.16 -19.26 -8.18
C ALA A 124 13.96 -18.17 -8.92
N THR A 125 13.64 -16.89 -8.69
CA THR A 125 14.24 -15.76 -9.42
C THR A 125 15.55 -15.29 -8.81
N TYR A 126 15.69 -15.36 -7.48
CA TYR A 126 16.83 -14.79 -6.76
C TYR A 126 17.58 -15.83 -5.94
N THR A 127 18.87 -15.59 -5.71
CA THR A 127 19.72 -16.42 -4.82
C THR A 127 19.35 -16.20 -3.34
N ILE A 128 18.15 -16.65 -2.97
CA ILE A 128 17.56 -16.59 -1.63
C ILE A 128 17.01 -17.99 -1.34
N GLY A 129 17.56 -18.67 -0.34
CA GLY A 129 17.07 -19.99 0.05
C GLY A 129 15.69 -19.90 0.70
N GLU A 130 14.91 -20.98 0.67
CA GLU A 130 13.55 -21.02 1.23
C GLU A 130 13.50 -20.52 2.68
N HIS A 131 14.39 -21.03 3.55
CA HIS A 131 14.45 -20.63 4.95
C HIS A 131 14.74 -19.13 5.13
N GLU A 132 15.66 -18.59 4.32
CA GLU A 132 15.98 -17.17 4.32
C GLU A 132 14.78 -16.34 3.85
N CYS A 133 14.09 -16.76 2.79
CA CYS A 133 12.92 -16.07 2.28
C CYS A 133 11.78 -16.05 3.31
N ILE A 134 11.54 -17.15 4.02
CA ILE A 134 10.55 -17.21 5.12
C ILE A 134 10.90 -16.20 6.22
N GLN A 135 12.17 -16.12 6.63
CA GLN A 135 12.62 -15.15 7.63
C GLN A 135 12.41 -13.70 7.15
N LEU A 136 12.70 -13.41 5.88
CA LEU A 136 12.49 -12.08 5.30
C LEU A 136 10.99 -11.73 5.24
N LEU A 137 10.13 -12.65 4.81
CA LEU A 137 8.67 -12.46 4.83
C LEU A 137 8.15 -12.23 6.26
N ALA A 138 8.63 -12.99 7.24
CA ALA A 138 8.28 -12.78 8.65
C ALA A 138 8.76 -11.43 9.20
N ARG A 139 9.87 -10.87 8.67
CA ARG A 139 10.27 -9.48 8.97
C ARG A 139 9.31 -8.48 8.34
N LEU A 140 8.94 -8.66 7.08
CA LEU A 140 7.98 -7.78 6.40
C LEU A 140 6.59 -7.80 7.08
N ASP A 141 6.17 -8.95 7.63
CA ASP A 141 4.94 -9.08 8.42
C ASP A 141 4.99 -8.26 9.72
N ARG A 142 6.12 -8.33 10.43
CA ARG A 142 6.37 -7.50 11.62
C ARG A 142 6.36 -6.00 11.30
N LEU A 143 6.86 -5.63 10.12
CA LEU A 143 6.83 -4.26 9.61
C LEU A 143 5.44 -3.84 9.09
N LYS A 144 4.45 -4.74 9.09
CA LYS A 144 3.09 -4.50 8.58
C LYS A 144 3.02 -4.14 7.10
N ILE A 145 4.02 -4.56 6.32
CA ILE A 145 3.99 -4.49 4.86
C ILE A 145 3.07 -5.61 4.32
N ILE A 146 3.10 -6.77 4.98
CA ILE A 146 2.26 -7.92 4.67
C ILE A 146 1.59 -8.49 5.91
N ASP A 147 0.57 -9.32 5.66
CA ASP A 147 0.10 -10.36 6.56
C ASP A 147 0.62 -11.70 6.02
N LEU A 148 1.45 -12.41 6.79
CA LEU A 148 1.92 -13.74 6.45
C LEU A 148 0.85 -14.79 6.78
N LEU A 149 0.56 -15.67 5.82
CA LEU A 149 -0.47 -16.71 5.87
C LEU A 149 0.16 -18.11 5.85
N PRO A 150 -0.59 -19.16 6.21
CA PRO A 150 -0.12 -20.54 6.10
C PRO A 150 0.36 -20.89 4.68
N ASN A 151 1.36 -21.76 4.61
CA ASN A 151 2.04 -22.22 3.39
C ASN A 151 2.78 -21.10 2.65
N ASN A 152 3.45 -20.20 3.38
CA ASN A 152 4.26 -19.08 2.85
C ASN A 152 3.50 -18.13 1.92
N ARG A 153 2.17 -18.20 1.91
CA ARG A 153 1.32 -17.22 1.25
C ARG A 153 1.32 -15.95 2.06
N PHE A 154 1.06 -14.82 1.43
CA PHE A 154 0.93 -13.56 2.13
C PHE A 154 -0.09 -12.68 1.44
N ARG A 155 -0.55 -11.67 2.17
CA ARG A 155 -1.42 -10.62 1.64
C ARG A 155 -0.77 -9.27 1.90
N LEU A 156 -0.76 -8.40 0.90
CA LEU A 156 -0.32 -7.02 1.06
C LEU A 156 -1.25 -6.26 2.02
N VAL A 157 -0.64 -5.55 2.97
CA VAL A 157 -1.33 -4.67 3.93
C VAL A 157 -1.09 -3.19 3.58
N VAL A 158 -0.26 -2.91 2.58
CA VAL A 158 -0.05 -1.56 2.04
C VAL A 158 -1.17 -1.15 1.08
N ASP A 159 -1.32 0.15 0.89
CA ASP A 159 -2.33 0.72 -0.02
C ASP A 159 -1.90 0.57 -1.49
N GLU A 160 -2.84 0.69 -2.42
CA GLU A 160 -2.53 0.71 -3.86
C GLU A 160 -1.73 1.97 -4.23
N ASP A 161 -1.94 3.07 -3.50
CA ASP A 161 -1.16 4.31 -3.59
C ASP A 161 0.05 4.33 -2.65
N PHE A 162 0.58 3.17 -2.26
CA PHE A 162 1.75 3.09 -1.39
C PHE A 162 2.95 3.86 -1.96
N ARG A 163 3.56 4.74 -1.13
CA ARG A 163 4.74 5.52 -1.50
C ARG A 163 5.81 5.45 -0.42
N TRP A 164 7.06 5.42 -0.87
CA TRP A 164 8.22 5.68 -0.02
C TRP A 164 8.22 7.14 0.47
N ILE A 165 8.80 7.37 1.64
CA ILE A 165 8.93 8.69 2.23
C ILE A 165 9.81 9.58 1.34
N PRO A 166 9.37 10.82 1.03
CA PRO A 166 10.22 11.82 0.38
C PRO A 166 11.49 12.07 1.19
N ASP A 167 12.65 11.96 0.54
CA ASP A 167 13.96 11.98 1.19
C ASP A 167 14.07 10.99 2.39
N GLY A 168 13.42 9.83 2.23
CA GLY A 168 13.48 8.70 3.13
C GLY A 168 14.74 7.84 2.95
N PRO A 169 15.02 6.91 3.89
CA PRO A 169 16.10 5.94 3.76
C PRO A 169 16.11 5.18 2.42
N ILE A 170 14.95 4.76 1.92
CA ILE A 170 14.86 4.00 0.66
C ILE A 170 15.16 4.90 -0.54
N GLN A 171 14.63 6.13 -0.58
CA GLN A 171 14.98 7.07 -1.66
C GLN A 171 16.48 7.43 -1.66
N ARG A 172 17.11 7.55 -0.48
CA ARG A 172 18.56 7.77 -0.39
C ARG A 172 19.36 6.55 -0.86
N PHE A 173 18.91 5.34 -0.53
CA PHE A 173 19.49 4.10 -1.07
C PHE A 173 19.39 4.08 -2.59
N PHE A 174 18.20 4.36 -3.15
CA PHE A 174 17.98 4.43 -4.60
C PHE A 174 18.92 5.44 -5.26
N ARG A 175 19.02 6.66 -4.72
CA ARG A 175 19.91 7.72 -5.22
C ARG A 175 21.38 7.30 -5.24
N ARG A 176 21.81 6.51 -4.26
CA ARG A 176 23.22 6.10 -4.10
C ARG A 176 23.57 4.89 -4.97
N GLU A 177 22.73 3.86 -4.97
CA GLU A 177 23.06 2.55 -5.55
C GLU A 177 22.40 2.34 -6.92
N VAL A 178 21.16 2.79 -7.11
CA VAL A 178 20.35 2.42 -8.28
C VAL A 178 20.38 3.50 -9.35
N GLN A 179 20.27 4.77 -8.96
CA GLN A 179 20.20 5.89 -9.90
C GLN A 179 21.42 5.99 -10.82
N PRO A 180 22.67 5.83 -10.35
CA PRO A 180 23.83 5.87 -11.25
C PRO A 180 23.78 4.75 -12.29
N ALA A 181 23.50 3.51 -11.88
CA ALA A 181 23.41 2.37 -12.78
C ALA A 181 22.25 2.48 -13.77
N PHE A 182 21.08 2.96 -13.32
CA PHE A 182 19.92 3.19 -14.17
C PHE A 182 20.18 4.24 -15.26
N LEU A 183 20.89 5.32 -14.91
CA LEU A 183 21.23 6.40 -15.84
C LEU A 183 22.48 6.13 -16.69
N ASP A 184 23.21 5.04 -16.42
CA ASP A 184 24.36 4.59 -17.22
C ASP A 184 23.92 3.83 -18.50
N SER A 185 22.60 3.67 -18.71
CA SER A 185 22.04 3.18 -19.98
C SER A 185 22.02 4.28 -21.04
N ASN A 186 22.12 3.88 -22.31
CA ASN A 186 21.92 4.77 -23.46
C ASN A 186 20.42 4.96 -23.83
N PHE A 187 19.51 4.24 -23.17
CA PHE A 187 18.06 4.28 -23.38
C PHE A 187 17.64 4.05 -24.85
N THR A 188 18.31 3.12 -25.54
CA THR A 188 18.04 2.79 -26.95
C THR A 188 17.24 1.50 -27.17
N GLY A 189 16.95 0.75 -26.09
CA GLY A 189 16.15 -0.46 -26.14
C GLY A 189 14.67 -0.20 -26.49
N SER A 190 13.96 -1.27 -26.87
CA SER A 190 12.52 -1.19 -27.11
C SER A 190 11.79 -0.80 -25.83
N GLY A 191 11.00 0.28 -25.88
CA GLY A 191 10.28 0.81 -24.71
C GLY A 191 11.12 1.71 -23.80
N GLU A 192 12.42 1.88 -24.09
CA GLU A 192 13.28 2.80 -23.34
C GLU A 192 13.19 4.21 -23.92
N LYS A 193 13.29 5.22 -23.05
CA LYS A 193 13.32 6.62 -23.47
C LYS A 193 14.00 7.50 -22.42
N LEU A 194 14.96 8.31 -22.87
CA LEU A 194 15.54 9.40 -22.07
C LEU A 194 15.22 10.74 -22.73
N LEU A 195 14.50 11.60 -22.00
CA LEU A 195 14.12 12.93 -22.46
C LEU A 195 14.72 14.00 -21.55
N PHE A 196 15.45 14.94 -22.14
CA PHE A 196 16.01 16.09 -21.43
C PHE A 196 15.56 17.37 -22.12
N GLN A 197 14.85 18.24 -21.39
CA GLN A 197 14.40 19.54 -21.89
C GLN A 197 14.67 20.62 -20.85
N SER A 198 15.26 21.73 -21.29
CA SER A 198 15.45 22.94 -20.48
C SER A 198 14.65 24.11 -21.04
N GLY A 199 14.13 24.97 -20.16
CA GLY A 199 13.40 26.19 -20.50
C GLY A 199 13.09 27.02 -19.27
N MET A 200 12.68 28.28 -19.48
CA MET A 200 12.19 29.14 -18.41
C MET A 200 10.67 29.04 -18.31
N LEU A 201 10.17 28.77 -17.11
CA LEU A 201 8.74 28.62 -16.85
C LEU A 201 8.30 29.60 -15.76
N SER A 202 7.04 30.04 -15.87
CA SER A 202 6.37 30.72 -14.76
C SER A 202 6.03 29.71 -13.66
N ARG A 203 5.76 30.19 -12.42
CA ARG A 203 5.31 29.32 -11.32
C ARG A 203 4.04 28.55 -11.68
N ALA A 204 3.05 29.22 -12.25
CA ALA A 204 1.80 28.58 -12.68
C ALA A 204 2.02 27.48 -13.75
N ALA A 205 2.97 27.66 -14.66
CA ALA A 205 3.34 26.64 -15.63
C ALA A 205 4.05 25.45 -14.97
N MET A 206 4.95 25.71 -14.01
CA MET A 206 5.59 24.66 -13.21
C MET A 206 4.56 23.84 -12.43
N ASP A 207 3.63 24.47 -11.70
CA ASP A 207 2.58 23.77 -10.94
C ASP A 207 1.69 22.92 -11.86
N THR A 208 1.40 23.42 -13.07
CA THR A 208 0.63 22.67 -14.07
C THR A 208 1.38 21.44 -14.57
N LEU A 209 2.69 21.53 -14.81
CA LEU A 209 3.50 20.39 -15.20
C LEU A 209 3.67 19.39 -14.06
N GLN A 210 3.83 19.83 -12.81
CA GLN A 210 3.89 18.94 -11.63
C GLN A 210 2.64 18.07 -11.54
N ARG A 211 1.44 18.67 -11.65
CA ARG A 211 0.18 17.90 -11.67
C ARG A 211 0.09 16.91 -12.84
N ARG A 212 0.67 17.23 -13.99
CA ARG A 212 0.74 16.28 -15.13
C ARG A 212 1.72 15.14 -14.86
N MET A 213 2.85 15.40 -14.22
CA MET A 213 3.78 14.37 -13.78
C MET A 213 3.12 13.41 -12.78
N GLU A 214 2.33 13.92 -11.84
CA GLU A 214 1.56 13.10 -10.90
C GLU A 214 0.54 12.21 -11.63
N LYS A 215 -0.16 12.74 -12.64
CA LYS A 215 -1.08 11.95 -13.47
C LYS A 215 -0.36 10.85 -14.26
N LEU A 216 0.81 11.14 -14.83
CA LEU A 216 1.62 10.14 -15.52
C LEU A 216 2.04 9.00 -14.59
N LEU A 217 2.40 9.32 -13.34
CA LEU A 217 2.72 8.29 -12.33
C LEU A 217 1.49 7.45 -11.95
N ALA A 218 0.31 8.07 -11.86
CA ALA A 218 -0.94 7.34 -11.62
C ALA A 218 -1.27 6.38 -12.78
N GLU A 219 -1.10 6.82 -14.03
CA GLU A 219 -1.29 5.98 -15.21
C GLU A 219 -0.31 4.80 -15.24
N PHE A 220 0.96 5.01 -14.87
CA PHE A 220 1.93 3.92 -14.71
C PHE A 220 1.44 2.87 -13.70
N ASN A 221 0.95 3.31 -12.53
CA ASN A 221 0.42 2.40 -11.51
C ASN A 221 -0.82 1.65 -12.00
N GLU A 222 -1.71 2.32 -12.73
CA GLU A 222 -2.92 1.71 -13.32
C GLU A 222 -2.55 0.58 -14.29
N GLN A 223 -1.63 0.85 -15.24
CA GLN A 223 -1.15 -0.18 -16.18
C GLN A 223 -0.44 -1.31 -15.44
N HIS A 224 0.38 -1.00 -14.44
CA HIS A 224 1.02 -2.01 -13.61
C HIS A 224 0.00 -2.92 -12.92
N GLN A 225 -1.07 -2.37 -12.33
CA GLN A 225 -2.11 -3.19 -11.70
C GLN A 225 -2.87 -4.06 -12.71
N ALA A 226 -3.13 -3.55 -13.92
CA ALA A 226 -3.77 -4.33 -14.98
C ALA A 226 -2.93 -5.55 -15.40
N ASP A 227 -1.60 -5.41 -15.41
CA ASP A 227 -0.67 -6.46 -15.83
C ASP A 227 -0.31 -7.46 -14.73
N ILE A 228 -0.72 -7.23 -13.48
CA ILE A 228 -0.38 -8.10 -12.33
C ILE A 228 -0.91 -9.53 -12.51
N GLU A 229 -2.08 -9.69 -13.14
CA GLU A 229 -2.69 -11.01 -13.37
C GLU A 229 -2.06 -11.78 -14.54
N LEU A 230 -1.21 -11.12 -15.34
CA LEU A 230 -0.51 -11.78 -16.43
C LEU A 230 0.56 -12.75 -15.89
N PRO A 231 0.84 -13.85 -16.61
CA PRO A 231 1.98 -14.71 -16.32
C PRO A 231 3.28 -13.90 -16.25
N LEU A 232 4.18 -14.28 -15.35
CA LEU A 232 5.44 -13.58 -15.12
C LEU A 232 6.27 -13.42 -16.41
N GLU A 233 6.20 -14.38 -17.34
CA GLU A 233 6.94 -14.31 -18.61
C GLU A 233 6.45 -13.21 -19.56
N GLN A 234 5.24 -12.69 -19.34
CA GLN A 234 4.66 -11.60 -20.14
C GLN A 234 4.88 -10.22 -19.50
N ARG A 235 5.48 -10.18 -18.31
CA ARG A 235 5.67 -8.96 -17.51
C ARG A 235 7.12 -8.50 -17.60
N PHE A 236 7.31 -7.23 -17.93
CA PHE A 236 8.65 -6.63 -18.01
C PHE A 236 8.92 -5.78 -16.78
N GLY A 237 10.09 -5.95 -16.17
CA GLY A 237 10.57 -5.05 -15.13
C GLY A 237 10.80 -3.66 -15.73
N CYS A 238 9.90 -2.73 -15.43
CA CYS A 238 9.98 -1.35 -15.89
C CYS A 238 10.07 -0.40 -14.69
N SER A 239 10.85 0.67 -14.83
CA SER A 239 10.98 1.72 -13.82
C SER A 239 10.90 3.08 -14.49
N ILE A 240 10.09 3.97 -13.91
CA ILE A 240 9.94 5.35 -14.40
C ILE A 240 10.54 6.32 -13.39
N LEU A 241 11.44 7.19 -13.86
CA LEU A 241 11.99 8.30 -13.10
C LEU A 241 11.54 9.62 -13.73
N VAL A 242 10.74 10.40 -13.00
CA VAL A 242 10.28 11.72 -13.45
C VAL A 242 10.80 12.77 -12.49
N ALA A 243 11.53 13.77 -13.00
CA ALA A 243 12.11 14.82 -12.18
C ALA A 243 11.95 16.18 -12.86
N MET A 244 11.55 17.18 -12.08
CA MET A 244 11.53 18.58 -12.50
C MET A 244 11.97 19.44 -11.31
N ARG A 245 12.92 20.34 -11.56
CA ARG A 245 13.32 21.36 -10.59
C ARG A 245 13.73 22.62 -11.34
N ALA A 246 13.55 23.77 -10.69
CA ALA A 246 14.35 24.93 -11.05
C ALA A 246 15.82 24.54 -10.83
N TRP A 247 16.69 24.91 -11.75
CA TRP A 247 18.12 24.72 -11.56
C TRP A 247 18.92 25.53 -12.56
N GLU A 248 20.19 25.73 -12.19
CA GLU A 248 21.23 26.23 -13.05
C GLU A 248 22.36 25.20 -12.99
N PHE A 249 22.95 24.88 -14.14
CA PHE A 249 24.17 24.08 -14.13
C PHE A 249 25.26 24.87 -13.43
N ALA A 250 25.87 24.30 -12.40
CA ALA A 250 26.98 24.93 -11.68
C ALA A 250 28.09 25.38 -12.65
N TYR A 251 28.35 24.58 -13.70
CA TYR A 251 29.30 24.95 -14.75
C TYR A 251 28.94 26.25 -15.50
N PHE A 252 27.67 26.61 -15.61
CA PHE A 252 27.25 27.84 -16.29
C PHE A 252 27.18 29.06 -15.38
N SER A 253 27.07 28.85 -14.05
CA SER A 253 27.04 29.97 -13.10
C SER A 253 28.32 30.81 -13.08
N GLN A 254 29.47 30.26 -13.50
CA GLN A 254 30.73 31.00 -13.64
C GLN A 254 30.67 32.09 -14.73
N PHE A 255 29.74 31.97 -15.69
CA PHE A 255 29.61 32.93 -16.80
C PHE A 255 28.61 34.04 -16.51
N ARG A 256 28.07 34.13 -15.29
CA ARG A 256 27.09 35.16 -14.94
C ARG A 256 27.72 36.51 -14.72
N ARG A 257 27.06 37.54 -15.27
CA ARG A 257 27.37 38.94 -14.98
C ARG A 257 27.02 39.32 -13.53
N GLN A 258 25.99 38.71 -12.94
CA GLN A 258 25.55 38.90 -11.56
C GLN A 258 24.90 37.62 -10.99
N PRO A 259 24.95 37.37 -9.66
CA PRO A 259 24.32 36.22 -9.02
C PRO A 259 22.79 36.12 -9.24
N SER A 260 22.20 34.91 -9.19
CA SER A 260 20.73 34.74 -9.26
C SER A 260 20.07 35.43 -8.08
N ALA A 261 19.05 36.26 -8.32
CA ALA A 261 18.12 36.68 -7.29
C ALA A 261 16.96 35.68 -7.08
N LYS A 262 16.78 34.73 -7.99
CA LYS A 262 15.74 33.69 -7.89
C LYS A 262 16.32 32.51 -7.12
N GLN A 263 15.80 32.28 -5.91
CA GLN A 263 16.04 31.03 -5.17
C GLN A 263 15.51 29.87 -6.01
N VAL A 264 16.41 28.95 -6.31
CA VAL A 264 16.15 27.62 -6.87
C VAL A 264 15.57 26.73 -5.78
#